data_AF-Q14508-F1
#
_entry.id   AF-Q14508-F1
#
_cell.length_a   1.000
_cell.length_b   1.000
_cell.length_c   1.000
_cell.angle_alpha   90.00
_cell.angle_beta   90.00
_cell.angle_gamma   90.00
#
_symmetry.space_group_name_H-M   'P 1'
#
loop_
_entity.id
_entity.type
_entity.pdbx_description
1 polymer ?
#
loop_
_entity_poly.entity_id
_entity_poly.type
_entity_poly.pdbx_seq_one_letter_code
_entity_poly.pdbx_strand_id
1 'polypeptide(L)'
;MPACRLGPLAAALLLSLLLFGFTLVSGTGAEKTGVCPELQADQNCTQECVSDSECADNLKCCSAGCATFCSLPNDKEGSCPQVNINFPQLGLCRDQCQVDSQCPGQMKCCRNGCGKVSCVTPNF
;
A
#
# COMPACT_ATOMS: atom_id res chain seq x y z
N MET A 1 -19.80 34.56 52.48
CA MET A 1 -18.67 34.35 51.55
C MET A 1 -19.10 33.25 50.58
N PRO A 2 -19.37 33.53 49.29
CA PRO A 2 -19.89 32.52 48.38
C PRO A 2 -18.74 31.59 47.95
N ALA A 3 -18.86 30.31 48.31
CA ALA A 3 -17.87 29.30 47.98
C ALA A 3 -17.94 28.92 46.48
N CYS A 4 -16.75 28.83 45.89
CA CYS A 4 -16.46 28.60 44.48
C CYS A 4 -17.19 27.39 43.87
N ARG A 5 -17.92 27.62 42.77
CA ARG A 5 -18.51 26.60 41.88
C ARG A 5 -17.60 26.28 40.68
N LEU A 6 -16.27 26.36 40.83
CA LEU A 6 -15.31 26.13 39.71
C LEU A 6 -14.92 24.67 39.48
N GLY A 7 -15.16 23.78 40.45
CA GLY A 7 -14.80 22.35 40.35
C GLY A 7 -15.44 21.56 39.18
N PRO A 8 -16.74 21.73 38.86
CA PRO A 8 -17.38 20.84 37.88
C PRO A 8 -17.02 21.18 36.42
N LEU A 9 -16.65 22.43 36.13
CA LEU A 9 -16.31 22.85 34.76
C LEU A 9 -14.95 22.32 34.31
N ALA A 10 -13.96 22.28 35.21
CA ALA A 10 -12.63 21.75 34.90
C ALA A 10 -12.67 20.22 34.63
N ALA A 11 -13.48 19.48 35.39
CA ALA A 11 -13.64 18.04 35.20
C ALA A 11 -14.32 17.71 33.86
N ALA A 12 -15.34 18.48 33.46
CA ALA A 12 -16.02 18.31 32.18
C ALA A 12 -15.11 18.62 30.98
N LEU A 13 -14.26 19.64 31.09
CA LEU A 13 -13.29 20.03 30.05
C LEU A 13 -12.15 19.01 29.89
N LEU A 14 -11.69 18.40 30.98
CA LEU A 14 -10.71 17.32 30.93
C LEU A 14 -11.32 16.04 30.34
N LEU A 15 -12.55 15.69 30.70
CA LEU A 15 -13.26 14.57 30.10
C LEU A 15 -13.49 14.78 28.60
N SER A 16 -13.87 15.99 28.17
CA SER A 16 -14.05 16.28 26.76
C SER A 16 -12.72 16.23 26.00
N LEU A 17 -11.61 16.72 26.58
CA LEU A 17 -10.27 16.62 25.98
C LEU A 17 -9.78 15.17 25.89
N LEU A 18 -10.01 14.35 26.92
CA LEU A 18 -9.71 12.92 26.92
C LEU A 18 -10.54 12.20 25.85
N LEU A 19 -11.85 12.45 25.78
CA LEU A 19 -12.72 11.85 24.77
C LEU A 19 -12.37 12.30 23.34
N PHE A 20 -12.03 13.57 23.12
CA PHE A 20 -11.54 14.06 21.82
C PHE A 20 -10.16 13.50 21.46
N GLY A 21 -9.29 13.29 22.45
CA GLY A 21 -7.96 12.70 22.26
C GLY A 21 -8.00 11.22 21.93
N PHE A 22 -9.02 10.48 22.37
CA PHE A 22 -9.20 9.06 22.06
C PHE A 22 -9.96 8.80 20.74
N THR A 23 -10.54 9.82 20.09
CA THR A 23 -11.31 9.66 18.83
C THR A 23 -10.49 9.82 17.54
N LEU A 24 -9.17 9.89 17.61
CA LEU A 24 -8.30 10.01 16.43
C LEU A 24 -7.58 8.68 16.16
N VAL A 25 -7.68 8.19 14.92
CA VAL A 25 -7.06 6.96 14.38
C VAL A 25 -7.83 5.67 14.70
N SER A 26 -9.06 5.57 14.19
CA SER A 26 -9.50 4.31 13.57
C SER A 26 -9.29 4.48 12.08
N GLY A 27 -8.17 3.95 11.57
CA GLY A 27 -7.83 3.97 10.16
C GLY A 27 -8.80 3.10 9.35
N THR A 28 -10.03 3.57 9.15
CA THR A 28 -10.93 3.07 8.10
C THR A 28 -10.59 3.80 6.80
N GLY A 29 -9.32 3.77 6.41
CA GLY A 29 -8.90 4.15 5.07
C GLY A 29 -9.17 2.98 4.13
N ALA A 30 -9.77 3.23 2.97
CA ALA A 30 -9.98 2.18 1.97
C ALA A 30 -8.64 1.49 1.66
N GLU A 31 -8.61 0.16 1.80
CA GLU A 31 -7.44 -0.64 1.43
C GLU A 31 -7.22 -0.52 -0.08
N LYS A 32 -5.99 -0.18 -0.49
CA LYS A 32 -5.62 -0.14 -1.90
C LYS A 32 -5.34 -1.54 -2.41
N THR A 33 -5.63 -1.76 -3.69
CA THR A 33 -5.38 -3.04 -4.35
C THR A 33 -3.89 -3.38 -4.44
N GLY A 34 -3.58 -4.68 -4.48
CA GLY A 34 -2.24 -5.22 -4.62
C GLY A 34 -1.60 -5.67 -3.32
N VAL A 35 -0.47 -6.37 -3.44
CA VAL A 35 0.27 -6.97 -2.31
C VAL A 35 1.56 -6.21 -2.07
N CYS A 36 1.92 -5.95 -0.81
CA CYS A 36 3.20 -5.31 -0.47
C CYS A 36 4.40 -6.13 -0.97
N PRO A 37 5.48 -5.48 -1.45
CA PRO A 37 6.72 -6.18 -1.75
C PRO A 37 7.32 -6.82 -0.50
N GLU A 38 8.20 -7.79 -0.69
CA GLU A 38 9.04 -8.28 0.40
C GLU A 38 10.08 -7.20 0.70
N LEU A 39 10.05 -6.69 1.94
CA LEU A 39 10.88 -5.59 2.39
C LEU A 39 11.86 -6.07 3.45
N GLN A 40 13.11 -5.61 3.37
CA GLN A 40 14.09 -5.88 4.41
C GLN A 40 13.72 -5.11 5.68
N ALA A 41 13.67 -5.79 6.82
CA ALA A 41 13.29 -5.17 8.09
C ALA A 41 14.19 -3.96 8.41
N ASP A 42 13.56 -2.81 8.66
CA ASP A 42 14.24 -1.61 9.15
C ASP A 42 14.14 -1.57 10.68
N GLN A 43 15.30 -1.43 11.32
CA GLN A 43 15.44 -1.41 12.78
C GLN A 43 15.15 -0.05 13.41
N ASN A 44 15.04 1.01 12.60
CA ASN A 44 14.75 2.35 13.09
C ASN A 44 13.28 2.53 13.52
N CYS A 45 12.41 1.57 13.15
CA CYS A 45 10.97 1.60 13.47
C CYS A 45 10.28 2.91 13.05
N THR A 46 10.72 3.53 11.97
CA THR A 46 10.11 4.76 11.45
C THR A 46 8.74 4.44 10.86
N GLN A 47 7.73 5.23 11.22
CA GLN A 47 6.36 5.08 10.72
C GLN A 47 6.04 6.24 9.77
N GLU A 48 6.16 6.03 8.46
CA GLU A 48 5.77 7.02 7.43
C GLU A 48 4.25 7.06 7.24
N CYS A 49 3.58 5.93 7.45
CA CYS A 49 2.16 5.74 7.24
C CYS A 49 1.57 4.75 8.25
N VAL A 50 0.26 4.85 8.51
CA VAL A 50 -0.49 3.85 9.30
C VAL A 50 -1.41 3.02 8.42
N SER A 51 -1.86 3.59 7.30
CA SER A 51 -2.79 2.98 6.37
C SER A 51 -2.48 3.35 4.92
N ASP A 52 -2.98 2.55 3.97
CA ASP A 52 -2.84 2.81 2.53
C ASP A 52 -3.36 4.20 2.13
N SER A 53 -4.34 4.73 2.87
CA SER A 53 -4.97 6.02 2.58
C SER A 53 -4.04 7.22 2.78
N GLU A 54 -2.95 7.06 3.52
CA GLU A 54 -1.95 8.10 3.73
C GLU A 54 -0.90 8.16 2.61
N CYS A 55 -0.78 7.09 1.82
CA CYS A 55 0.16 7.02 0.73
C CYS A 55 -0.41 7.66 -0.54
N ALA A 56 0.43 8.30 -1.36
CA ALA A 56 0.00 8.87 -2.64
C ALA A 56 -0.39 7.78 -3.66
N ASP A 57 -1.22 8.15 -4.64
CA ASP A 57 -1.57 7.31 -5.81
C ASP A 57 -1.94 5.87 -5.43
N ASN A 58 -1.28 4.89 -6.03
CA ASN A 58 -1.49 3.46 -5.79
C ASN A 58 -0.47 2.84 -4.80
N LEU A 59 0.27 3.66 -4.06
CA LEU A 59 1.23 3.18 -3.06
C LEU A 59 0.50 2.62 -1.83
N LYS A 60 0.95 1.48 -1.30
CA LYS A 60 0.44 0.85 -0.09
C LYS A 60 1.33 1.15 1.11
N CYS A 61 0.74 1.20 2.29
CA CYS A 61 1.47 1.31 3.53
C CYS A 61 1.99 -0.06 3.94
N CYS A 62 3.26 -0.31 3.64
CA CYS A 62 3.88 -1.63 3.79
C CYS A 62 4.78 -1.67 5.02
N SER A 63 4.80 -2.82 5.70
CA SER A 63 5.64 -3.02 6.88
C SER A 63 6.99 -3.62 6.49
N ALA A 64 8.03 -3.18 7.18
CA ALA A 64 9.37 -3.74 7.12
C ALA A 64 9.91 -3.90 8.55
N GLY A 65 9.48 -4.99 9.21
CA GLY A 65 9.70 -5.16 10.64
C GLY A 65 8.77 -4.24 11.44
N CYS A 66 9.34 -3.34 12.24
CA CYS A 66 8.59 -2.34 13.01
C CYS A 66 8.36 -1.03 12.25
N ALA A 67 9.05 -0.82 11.12
CA ALA A 67 8.88 0.35 10.28
C ALA A 67 7.71 0.18 9.30
N THR A 68 7.12 1.30 8.88
CA THR A 68 6.12 1.36 7.81
C THR A 68 6.47 2.45 6.82
N PHE A 69 6.31 2.15 5.52
CA PHE A 69 6.58 3.10 4.44
C PHE A 69 5.69 2.89 3.22
N CYS A 70 5.51 3.96 2.44
CA CYS A 70 4.69 3.95 1.24
C CYS A 70 5.44 3.28 0.08
N SER A 71 5.00 2.08 -0.30
CA SER A 71 5.65 1.26 -1.32
C SER A 71 4.76 0.96 -2.50
N LEU A 72 5.35 0.80 -3.68
CA LEU A 72 4.65 0.28 -4.85
C LEU A 72 4.29 -1.19 -4.59
N PRO A 73 3.01 -1.60 -4.71
CA PRO A 73 2.63 -3.00 -4.58
C PRO A 73 3.28 -3.86 -5.68
N ASN A 74 3.48 -5.14 -5.37
CA ASN A 74 3.91 -6.16 -6.31
C ASN A 74 2.93 -6.36 -7.47
N ASP A 75 1.64 -6.09 -7.23
CA ASP A 75 0.60 -6.14 -8.26
C ASP A 75 0.21 -4.72 -8.64
N LYS A 76 0.24 -4.42 -9.94
CA LYS A 76 -0.28 -3.17 -10.50
C LYS A 76 -1.70 -3.32 -10.97
N GLU A 77 -2.38 -2.19 -11.13
CA GLU A 77 -3.73 -2.13 -11.69
C GLU A 77 -3.82 -2.73 -13.10
N GLY A 78 -4.99 -3.27 -13.43
CA GLY A 78 -5.27 -3.95 -14.69
C GLY A 78 -4.95 -5.45 -14.66
N SER A 79 -5.24 -6.11 -15.77
CA SER A 79 -5.09 -7.54 -15.98
C SER A 79 -4.08 -7.86 -17.09
N CYS A 80 -3.43 -9.01 -17.00
CA CYS A 80 -2.55 -9.47 -18.07
C CYS A 80 -3.33 -9.71 -19.38
N PRO A 81 -2.81 -9.27 -20.54
CA PRO A 81 -3.44 -9.55 -21.81
C PRO A 81 -3.48 -11.05 -22.09
N GLN A 82 -4.53 -11.49 -22.77
CA GLN A 82 -4.65 -12.88 -23.19
C GLN A 82 -3.57 -13.21 -24.21
N VAL A 83 -2.81 -14.27 -23.95
CA VAL A 83 -1.73 -14.72 -24.83
C VAL A 83 -2.32 -15.55 -25.96
N ASN A 84 -2.24 -15.04 -27.19
CA ASN A 84 -2.55 -15.84 -28.37
C ASN A 84 -1.32 -16.66 -28.77
N ILE A 85 -1.37 -17.97 -28.51
CA ILE A 85 -0.29 -18.93 -28.79
C ILE A 85 -0.13 -19.30 -30.28
N ASN A 86 -0.94 -18.75 -31.17
CA ASN A 86 -0.95 -19.13 -32.58
C ASN A 86 0.24 -18.60 -33.38
N PHE A 87 1.09 -17.76 -32.79
CA PHE A 87 2.28 -17.22 -33.44
C PHE A 87 3.53 -17.55 -32.65
N PRO A 88 4.59 -18.10 -33.28
CA PRO A 88 5.87 -18.26 -32.62
C PRO A 88 6.37 -16.88 -32.21
N GLN A 89 6.53 -16.66 -30.90
CA GLN A 89 7.10 -15.43 -30.40
C GLN A 89 8.59 -15.37 -30.78
N LEU A 90 8.92 -14.41 -31.64
CA LEU A 90 10.30 -14.07 -31.95
C LEU A 90 10.88 -13.29 -30.77
N GLY A 91 11.91 -13.82 -30.12
CA GLY A 91 12.57 -13.17 -28.99
C GLY A 91 13.28 -14.15 -28.05
N LEU A 92 13.92 -13.61 -27.01
CA LEU A 92 14.52 -14.42 -25.95
C LEU A 92 13.41 -15.03 -25.08
N CYS A 93 13.28 -16.37 -25.12
CA CYS A 93 12.38 -17.08 -24.23
C CYS A 93 13.04 -17.33 -22.86
N ARG A 94 13.07 -16.28 -22.04
CA ARG A 94 13.50 -16.32 -20.63
C ARG A 94 12.64 -15.40 -19.79
N ASP A 95 12.61 -15.64 -18.50
CA ASP A 95 11.90 -14.77 -17.55
C ASP A 95 12.63 -13.43 -17.44
N GLN A 96 11.89 -12.33 -17.61
CA GLN A 96 12.44 -10.96 -17.60
C GLN A 96 11.99 -10.15 -16.38
N CYS A 97 11.03 -10.68 -15.62
CA CYS A 97 10.47 -10.12 -14.40
C CYS A 97 9.94 -11.28 -13.54
N GLN A 98 9.51 -10.99 -12.33
CA GLN A 98 8.88 -11.92 -11.40
C GLN A 98 7.59 -11.35 -10.80
N VAL A 99 7.53 -10.02 -10.67
CA VAL A 99 6.40 -9.25 -10.11
C VAL A 99 6.21 -7.96 -10.92
N ASP A 100 5.01 -7.37 -10.89
CA ASP A 100 4.71 -6.17 -11.68
C ASP A 100 5.59 -4.99 -11.29
N SER A 101 5.96 -4.87 -10.00
CA SER A 101 6.81 -3.80 -9.47
C SER A 101 8.20 -3.72 -10.14
N GLN A 102 8.69 -4.82 -10.72
CA GLN A 102 9.94 -4.84 -11.49
C GLN A 102 9.80 -4.27 -12.90
N CYS A 103 8.58 -4.11 -13.39
CA CYS A 103 8.30 -3.57 -14.70
C CYS A 103 8.21 -2.03 -14.66
N PRO A 104 8.66 -1.31 -15.70
CA PRO A 104 8.57 0.14 -15.71
C PRO A 104 7.12 0.65 -15.81
N GLY A 105 6.84 1.80 -15.18
CA GLY A 105 5.54 2.46 -15.23
C GLY A 105 4.39 1.57 -14.77
N GLN A 106 3.32 1.49 -15.56
CA GLN A 106 2.13 0.68 -15.26
C GLN A 106 2.19 -0.75 -15.82
N MET A 107 3.31 -1.17 -16.42
CA MET A 107 3.41 -2.50 -17.03
C MET A 107 3.36 -3.63 -15.98
N LYS A 108 2.71 -4.73 -16.33
CA LYS A 108 2.58 -5.94 -15.50
C LYS A 108 3.53 -7.05 -15.97
N CYS A 109 3.99 -7.87 -15.04
CA CYS A 109 4.79 -9.05 -15.30
C CYS A 109 3.89 -10.23 -15.66
N CYS A 110 3.70 -10.44 -16.96
CA CYS A 110 2.73 -11.40 -17.47
C CYS A 110 3.39 -12.52 -18.23
N ARG A 111 2.75 -13.70 -18.22
CA ARG A 111 3.14 -14.83 -19.07
C ARG A 111 3.01 -14.45 -20.53
N ASN A 112 3.95 -14.88 -21.35
CA ASN A 112 3.99 -14.68 -22.79
C ASN A 112 3.77 -16.01 -23.54
N GLY A 113 3.76 -15.96 -24.87
CA GLY A 113 3.47 -17.10 -25.77
C GLY A 113 4.50 -18.23 -25.70
N CYS A 114 5.71 -17.96 -25.21
CA CYS A 114 6.74 -18.98 -25.01
C CYS A 114 6.68 -19.62 -23.61
N GLY A 115 5.73 -19.20 -22.77
CA GLY A 115 5.51 -19.72 -21.43
C GLY A 115 6.36 -19.06 -20.33
N LYS A 116 7.19 -18.08 -20.68
CA LYS A 116 8.00 -17.25 -19.78
C LYS A 116 7.29 -15.95 -19.44
N VAL A 117 7.81 -15.16 -18.51
CA VAL A 117 7.21 -13.88 -18.13
C VAL A 117 7.99 -12.67 -18.65
N SER A 118 7.27 -11.62 -19.02
CA SER A 118 7.81 -10.35 -19.50
C SER A 118 6.91 -9.18 -19.13
N CYS A 119 7.48 -7.98 -19.07
CA CYS A 119 6.72 -6.74 -18.84
C CYS A 119 5.87 -6.41 -20.07
N VAL A 120 4.55 -6.30 -19.87
CA VAL A 120 3.58 -5.97 -20.92
C VAL A 120 2.61 -4.88 -20.45
N THR A 121 2.02 -4.18 -21.42
CA THR A 121 0.92 -3.25 -21.14
C THR A 121 -0.30 -4.02 -20.63
N PRO A 122 -0.87 -3.64 -19.47
CA PRO A 122 -2.06 -4.30 -18.94
C PRO A 122 -3.34 -3.88 -19.68
N ASN A 123 -4.39 -4.68 -19.49
CA ASN A 123 -5.76 -4.29 -19.80
C ASN A 123 -6.39 -3.66 -18.56
N PHE A 124 -6.87 -2.42 -18.66
CA PHE A 124 -7.59 -1.72 -17.59
C PHE A 124 -9.09 -1.93 -17.69
#